data_AF-A0A954KQB2-F1
#
_entry.id   AF-A0A954KQB2-F1
#
_cell.length_a   1.000
_cell.length_b   1.000
_cell.length_c   1.000
_cell.angle_alpha   90.00
_cell.angle_beta   90.00
_cell.angle_gamma   90.00
#
_symmetry.space_group_name_H-M   'P 1'
#
loop_
_entity.id
_entity.type
_entity.pdbx_description
1 polymer ?
#
loop_
_entity_poly.entity_id
_entity_poly.type
_entity_poly.pdbx_seq_one_letter_code
_entity_poly.pdbx_strand_id
1 'polypeptide(L)'
;RQPFSAGMLQVNLDSEWKGSERGLQLLVRLAEMFDPSSPAGSPRVGLYLIDGHPLKDEDVVVLKAAFGDARVVSRGKVCLGITNDPSRNDATGCRVSEVRRGTSADQGGIQPGDLIVAVDQVRIKDFDHLVELLKDYDIGVVVKMEILREPDLSGRFDAPRGPLFPEFRQLQEPPLEPEKPDNSDDDVKPDDRLRNRRRTLDVKLLGWRSVQSLEDE
;
A
#
# COMPACT_ATOMS: atom_id res chain seq x y z
N ARG A 1 3.02 8.20 10.45
CA ARG A 1 4.40 7.97 9.96
C ARG A 1 4.52 6.49 9.63
N GLN A 2 4.76 6.13 8.36
CA GLN A 2 5.08 4.74 8.04
C GLN A 2 6.41 4.38 8.69
N PRO A 3 6.51 3.24 9.39
CA PRO A 3 7.68 3.00 10.20
C PRO A 3 8.89 2.64 9.35
N PHE A 4 8.74 2.04 8.16
CA PHE A 4 9.84 1.36 7.46
C PHE A 4 10.00 1.78 5.99
N SER A 5 11.14 2.41 5.67
CA SER A 5 11.57 2.82 4.32
C SER A 5 12.41 1.73 3.63
N ALA A 6 12.73 1.94 2.35
CA ALA A 6 13.73 1.15 1.63
C ALA A 6 15.03 1.03 2.46
N GLY A 7 15.60 -0.18 2.54
CA GLY A 7 16.77 -0.50 3.36
C GLY A 7 16.47 -1.04 4.76
N MET A 8 15.21 -1.35 5.07
CA MET A 8 14.80 -1.91 6.35
C MET A 8 14.38 -3.38 6.23
N LEU A 9 15.03 -4.28 6.99
CA LEU A 9 14.64 -5.69 7.05
C LEU A 9 13.38 -5.81 7.92
N GLN A 10 12.29 -6.31 7.35
CA GLN A 10 11.04 -6.54 8.07
C GLN A 10 10.92 -8.04 8.40
N VAL A 11 10.78 -8.35 9.69
CA VAL A 11 10.50 -9.70 10.17
C VAL A 11 9.05 -9.76 10.65
N ASN A 12 8.25 -10.64 10.07
CA ASN A 12 6.87 -10.89 10.49
C ASN A 12 6.86 -12.10 11.43
N LEU A 13 6.29 -11.92 12.62
CA LEU A 13 6.07 -12.99 13.59
C LEU A 13 4.57 -13.25 13.64
N ASP A 14 4.14 -14.35 13.04
CA ASP A 14 2.75 -14.78 12.95
C ASP A 14 2.49 -16.05 13.76
N SER A 15 1.31 -16.64 13.58
CA SER A 15 0.93 -17.88 14.27
C SER A 15 1.79 -19.10 13.91
N GLU A 16 2.52 -19.07 12.79
CA GLU A 16 3.41 -20.17 12.39
C GLU A 16 4.77 -20.08 13.08
N TRP A 17 5.11 -18.93 13.67
CA TRP A 17 6.36 -18.76 14.38
C TRP A 17 6.39 -19.59 15.66
N LYS A 18 7.12 -20.72 15.66
CA LYS A 18 7.13 -21.69 16.77
C LYS A 18 7.72 -21.19 18.09
N GLY A 19 8.34 -20.01 18.11
CA GLY A 19 8.70 -19.31 19.34
C GLY A 19 9.45 -20.10 20.40
N SER A 20 10.50 -20.82 20.01
CA SER A 20 11.42 -21.38 21.00
C SER A 20 12.21 -20.26 21.70
N GLU A 21 12.62 -20.49 22.94
CA GLU A 21 13.52 -19.59 23.69
C GLU A 21 14.76 -19.22 22.86
N ARG A 22 15.26 -20.17 22.06
CA ARG A 22 16.33 -19.97 21.09
C ARG A 22 15.97 -18.97 19.98
N GLY A 23 14.74 -19.01 19.47
CA GLY A 23 14.25 -18.06 18.47
C GLY A 23 14.22 -16.63 19.00
N LEU A 24 13.79 -16.44 20.25
CA LEU A 24 13.80 -15.13 20.90
C LEU A 24 15.23 -14.61 21.11
N GLN A 25 16.15 -15.47 21.56
CA GLN A 25 17.57 -15.11 21.67
C GLN A 25 18.18 -14.70 20.33
N LEU A 26 17.81 -15.36 19.23
CA LEU A 26 18.27 -14.98 17.90
C LEU A 26 17.73 -13.61 17.47
N LEU A 27 16.47 -13.30 17.77
CA LEU A 27 15.91 -11.97 17.52
C LEU A 27 16.64 -10.89 18.33
N VAL A 28 16.92 -11.13 19.62
CA VAL A 28 17.68 -10.18 20.43
C VAL A 28 19.09 -9.96 19.87
N ARG A 29 19.80 -11.04 19.50
CA ARG A 29 21.12 -10.91 18.84
C ARG A 29 21.04 -10.18 17.51
N LEU A 30 19.97 -10.38 16.75
CA LEU A 30 19.72 -9.64 15.53
C LEU A 30 19.66 -8.14 15.82
N ALA A 31 18.98 -7.71 16.89
CA ALA A 31 18.95 -6.30 17.29
C ALA A 31 20.35 -5.76 17.62
N GLU A 32 21.18 -6.54 18.32
CA GLU A 32 22.55 -6.17 18.69
C GLU A 32 23.51 -6.04 17.50
N MET A 33 23.33 -6.88 16.46
CA MET A 33 24.14 -6.80 15.24
C MET A 33 23.86 -5.53 14.41
N PHE A 34 22.72 -4.89 14.63
CA PHE A 34 22.33 -3.66 13.95
C PHE A 34 22.36 -2.48 14.92
N ASP A 35 23.58 -2.16 15.37
CA ASP A 35 23.89 -1.08 16.31
C ASP A 35 23.31 0.28 15.85
N PRO A 36 22.44 0.92 16.66
CA PRO A 36 21.88 2.24 16.34
C PRO A 36 22.90 3.39 16.35
N SER A 37 24.10 3.17 16.92
CA SER A 37 25.21 4.13 16.92
C SER A 37 26.20 3.94 15.76
N SER A 38 25.99 2.92 14.91
CA SER A 38 26.85 2.67 13.75
C SER A 38 26.70 3.77 12.69
N PRO A 39 27.78 4.49 12.33
CA PRO A 39 27.76 5.56 11.34
C PRO A 39 27.63 5.05 9.89
N ALA A 40 27.64 3.73 9.68
CA ALA A 40 27.64 3.08 8.38
C ALA A 40 26.33 2.31 8.14
N GLY A 41 25.24 3.04 7.85
CA GLY A 41 24.12 2.59 7.00
C GLY A 41 23.62 1.16 7.18
N SER A 42 23.64 0.60 8.38
CA SER A 42 23.27 -0.80 8.60
C SER A 42 21.74 -0.93 8.49
N PRO A 43 21.22 -1.99 7.83
CA PRO A 43 19.79 -2.12 7.64
C PRO A 43 19.10 -2.18 9.00
N ARG A 44 18.16 -1.27 9.21
CA ARG A 44 17.35 -1.31 10.43
C ARG A 44 16.47 -2.56 10.34
N VAL A 45 16.29 -3.28 11.44
CA VAL A 45 15.34 -4.40 11.51
C VAL A 45 14.07 -3.97 12.21
N GLY A 46 12.92 -4.20 11.59
CA GLY A 46 11.60 -3.99 12.17
C GLY A 46 10.90 -5.32 12.42
N LEU A 47 10.20 -5.42 13.54
CA LEU A 47 9.38 -6.57 13.88
C LEU A 47 7.91 -6.21 13.72
N TYR A 48 7.20 -6.99 12.92
CA TYR A 48 5.75 -6.99 12.90
C TYR A 48 5.22 -8.18 13.68
N LEU A 49 4.50 -7.88 14.76
CA LEU A 49 3.79 -8.85 15.55
C LEU A 49 2.41 -9.03 14.94
N ILE A 50 2.22 -10.09 14.17
CA ILE A 50 0.97 -10.39 13.49
C ILE A 50 0.03 -11.06 14.48
N ASP A 51 -1.22 -10.60 14.53
CA ASP A 51 -2.24 -11.17 15.40
C ASP A 51 -2.32 -12.71 15.27
N GLY A 52 -2.39 -13.40 16.40
CA GLY A 52 -2.26 -14.86 16.50
C GLY A 52 -0.84 -15.38 16.75
N HIS A 53 0.18 -14.53 16.85
CA HIS A 53 1.54 -14.96 17.25
C HIS A 53 1.56 -15.61 18.65
N PRO A 54 2.48 -16.55 18.94
CA PRO A 54 2.54 -17.21 20.24
C PRO A 54 3.37 -16.48 21.31
N LEU A 55 3.96 -15.31 20.99
CA LEU A 55 4.71 -14.52 21.97
C LEU A 55 3.81 -14.08 23.13
N LYS A 56 4.32 -14.22 24.35
CA LYS A 56 3.67 -13.71 25.55
C LYS A 56 4.02 -12.23 25.75
N ASP A 57 3.27 -11.55 26.61
CA ASP A 57 3.53 -10.14 26.95
C ASP A 57 4.95 -9.92 27.49
N GLU A 58 5.47 -10.87 28.27
CA GLU A 58 6.86 -10.85 28.78
C GLU A 58 7.89 -10.82 27.64
N ASP A 59 7.67 -11.61 26.60
CA ASP A 59 8.56 -11.69 25.44
C ASP A 59 8.49 -10.42 24.60
N VAL A 60 7.28 -9.85 24.44
CA VAL A 60 7.09 -8.60 23.71
C VAL A 60 7.80 -7.44 24.42
N VAL A 61 7.80 -7.41 25.74
CA VAL A 61 8.56 -6.41 26.52
C VAL A 61 10.06 -6.56 26.27
N VAL A 62 10.59 -7.78 26.23
CA VAL A 62 12.00 -8.04 25.91
C VAL A 62 12.35 -7.56 24.50
N LEU A 63 11.51 -7.87 23.51
CA LEU A 63 11.71 -7.43 22.12
C LEU A 63 11.64 -5.91 22.00
N LYS A 64 10.72 -5.24 22.70
CA LYS A 64 10.64 -3.78 22.73
C LYS A 64 11.86 -3.14 23.38
N ALA A 65 12.40 -3.75 24.45
CA ALA A 65 13.63 -3.30 25.08
C ALA A 65 14.84 -3.43 24.13
N ALA A 66 14.90 -4.51 23.33
CA ALA A 66 16.00 -4.76 22.40
C ALA A 66 15.92 -3.92 21.11
N PHE A 67 14.75 -3.82 20.49
CA PHE A 67 14.57 -3.15 19.19
C PHE A 67 14.12 -1.69 19.31
N GLY A 68 13.57 -1.30 20.46
CA GLY A 68 12.85 -0.04 20.66
C GLY A 68 11.38 -0.12 20.25
N ASP A 69 10.52 0.57 21.00
CA ASP A 69 9.05 0.54 20.80
C ASP A 69 8.61 0.85 19.37
N ALA A 70 9.26 1.83 18.73
CA ALA A 70 8.91 2.27 17.39
C ALA A 70 9.15 1.19 16.30
N ARG A 71 9.95 0.16 16.60
CA ARG A 71 10.35 -0.89 15.65
C ARG A 71 9.62 -2.21 15.89
N VAL A 72 8.85 -2.34 16.98
CA VAL A 72 8.02 -3.50 17.28
C VAL A 72 6.56 -3.07 17.16
N VAL A 73 5.92 -3.44 16.04
CA VAL A 73 4.58 -2.95 15.69
C VAL A 73 3.60 -4.10 15.55
N SER A 74 2.48 -4.03 16.26
CA SER A 74 1.39 -5.01 16.12
C SER A 74 0.57 -4.75 14.85
N ARG A 75 0.21 -5.82 14.15
CA ARG A 75 -0.57 -5.79 12.90
C ARG A 75 -1.68 -6.85 12.93
N GLY A 76 -2.75 -6.63 12.16
CA GLY A 76 -3.77 -7.66 11.93
C GLY A 76 -3.25 -8.79 11.05
N LYS A 77 -4.00 -9.89 10.96
CA LYS A 77 -3.62 -11.13 10.24
C LYS A 77 -3.40 -10.91 8.74
N VAL A 78 -4.19 -10.03 8.13
CA VAL A 78 -4.21 -9.78 6.69
C VAL A 78 -3.36 -8.58 6.30
N CYS A 79 -2.85 -8.60 5.07
CA CYS A 79 -2.09 -7.52 4.48
C CYS A 79 -2.67 -7.13 3.12
N LEU A 80 -3.11 -5.88 2.99
CA LEU A 80 -3.62 -5.37 1.72
C LEU A 80 -2.49 -5.09 0.72
N GLY A 81 -1.30 -4.66 1.21
CA GLY A 81 -0.13 -4.39 0.38
C GLY A 81 -0.10 -3.02 -0.28
N ILE A 82 -0.79 -2.04 0.32
CA ILE A 82 -0.84 -0.66 -0.18
C ILE A 82 -0.06 0.31 0.69
N THR A 83 0.41 1.37 0.06
CA THR A 83 0.94 2.57 0.70
C THR A 83 -0.10 3.68 0.53
N ASN A 84 -0.32 4.50 1.57
CA ASN A 84 -1.14 5.70 1.43
C ASN A 84 -0.29 6.93 1.10
N ASP A 85 -0.89 7.93 0.45
CA ASP A 85 -0.30 9.26 0.32
C ASP A 85 -0.86 10.19 1.41
N PRO A 86 -0.12 10.45 2.50
CA PRO A 86 -0.60 11.34 3.56
C PRO A 86 -0.60 12.83 3.16
N SER A 87 0.05 13.20 2.05
CA SER A 87 0.11 14.59 1.59
C SER A 87 -1.16 15.03 0.87
N ARG A 88 -1.92 14.06 0.36
CA ARG A 88 -3.22 14.28 -0.27
C ARG A 88 -4.32 14.08 0.77
N ASN A 89 -4.82 15.19 1.28
CA ASN A 89 -5.90 15.19 2.27
C ASN A 89 -7.25 15.01 1.56
N ASP A 90 -7.60 13.77 1.26
CA ASP A 90 -8.98 13.44 0.87
C ASP A 90 -9.86 13.50 2.12
N ALA A 91 -10.99 14.21 2.02
CA ALA A 91 -11.90 14.39 3.16
C ALA A 91 -12.46 13.07 3.70
N THR A 92 -12.49 12.01 2.87
CA THR A 92 -12.93 10.67 3.23
C THR A 92 -12.26 9.61 2.36
N GLY A 93 -11.78 8.54 2.99
CA GLY A 93 -11.28 7.35 2.33
C GLY A 93 -9.77 7.19 2.44
N CYS A 94 -9.23 6.20 1.71
CA CYS A 94 -7.81 5.91 1.65
C CYS A 94 -7.31 5.98 0.21
N ARG A 95 -6.49 7.00 -0.09
CA ARG A 95 -5.82 7.08 -1.38
C ARG A 95 -4.60 6.19 -1.43
N VAL A 96 -4.58 5.31 -2.42
CA VAL A 96 -3.49 4.39 -2.71
C VAL A 96 -2.41 5.14 -3.46
N SER A 97 -1.20 5.21 -2.89
CA SER A 97 -0.02 5.77 -3.56
C SER A 97 0.78 4.71 -4.30
N GLU A 98 0.85 3.50 -3.73
CA GLU A 98 1.60 2.38 -4.26
C GLU A 98 0.86 1.08 -3.95
N VAL A 99 0.98 0.11 -4.87
CA VAL A 99 0.50 -1.26 -4.70
C VAL A 99 1.68 -2.20 -4.89
N ARG A 100 1.97 -3.02 -3.87
CA ARG A 100 3.05 -4.02 -3.95
C ARG A 100 2.60 -5.24 -4.73
N ARG A 101 3.42 -5.73 -5.66
CA ARG A 101 3.12 -6.91 -6.48
C ARG A 101 2.93 -8.17 -5.62
N GLY A 102 2.02 -9.04 -6.04
CA GLY A 102 1.72 -10.31 -5.37
C GLY A 102 0.95 -10.18 -4.05
N THR A 103 0.44 -8.99 -3.73
CA THR A 103 -0.38 -8.72 -2.54
C THR A 103 -1.87 -8.77 -2.84
N SER A 104 -2.71 -8.69 -1.80
CA SER A 104 -4.17 -8.69 -1.91
C SER A 104 -4.67 -7.59 -2.87
N ALA A 105 -4.11 -6.38 -2.75
CA ALA A 105 -4.49 -5.24 -3.60
C ALA A 105 -4.12 -5.47 -5.08
N ASP A 106 -2.93 -6.00 -5.34
CA ASP A 106 -2.48 -6.33 -6.70
C ASP A 106 -3.37 -7.39 -7.35
N GLN A 107 -3.65 -8.49 -6.64
CA GLN A 107 -4.54 -9.55 -7.12
C GLN A 107 -6.00 -9.09 -7.26
N GLY A 108 -6.43 -8.14 -6.43
CA GLY A 108 -7.75 -7.52 -6.48
C GLY A 108 -7.89 -6.45 -7.57
N GLY A 109 -6.82 -6.10 -8.28
CA GLY A 109 -6.84 -5.09 -9.34
C GLY A 109 -6.88 -3.63 -8.86
N ILE A 110 -6.53 -3.39 -7.59
CA ILE A 110 -6.32 -2.04 -7.05
C ILE A 110 -5.05 -1.47 -7.69
N GLN A 111 -5.07 -0.19 -8.02
CA GLN A 111 -3.98 0.51 -8.68
C GLN A 111 -3.56 1.76 -7.91
N PRO A 112 -2.29 2.20 -8.06
CA PRO A 112 -1.89 3.53 -7.63
C PRO A 112 -2.83 4.61 -8.15
N GLY A 113 -3.20 5.54 -7.30
CA GLY A 113 -4.17 6.62 -7.59
C GLY A 113 -5.60 6.31 -7.20
N ASP A 114 -5.95 5.04 -6.95
CA ASP A 114 -7.28 4.66 -6.48
C ASP A 114 -7.58 5.27 -5.11
N LEU A 115 -8.82 5.72 -4.92
CA LEU A 115 -9.35 6.13 -3.62
C LEU A 115 -10.32 5.07 -3.12
N ILE A 116 -9.92 4.30 -2.11
CA ILE A 116 -10.77 3.32 -1.44
C ILE A 116 -11.76 4.10 -0.55
N VAL A 117 -13.05 3.80 -0.66
CA VAL A 117 -14.12 4.51 0.08
C VAL A 117 -14.97 3.59 0.95
N ALA A 118 -15.01 2.29 0.65
CA ALA A 118 -15.69 1.31 1.48
C ALA A 118 -15.08 -0.08 1.34
N VAL A 119 -15.27 -0.89 2.38
CA VAL A 119 -15.03 -2.34 2.37
C VAL A 119 -16.32 -3.01 2.85
N ASP A 120 -16.81 -3.95 2.04
CA ASP A 120 -18.14 -4.52 2.10
C ASP A 120 -19.23 -3.43 2.20
N GLN A 121 -19.94 -3.35 3.32
CA GLN A 121 -20.98 -2.36 3.57
C GLN A 121 -20.50 -1.20 4.48
N VAL A 122 -19.23 -1.20 4.87
CA VAL A 122 -18.67 -0.24 5.82
C VAL A 122 -17.89 0.82 5.08
N ARG A 123 -18.32 2.09 5.22
CA ARG A 123 -17.58 3.23 4.68
C ARG A 123 -16.32 3.49 5.50
N ILE A 124 -15.20 3.64 4.82
CA ILE A 124 -13.94 3.98 5.47
C ILE A 124 -13.75 5.50 5.51
N LYS A 125 -13.12 5.99 6.57
CA LYS A 125 -12.93 7.43 6.82
C LYS A 125 -11.54 7.87 6.42
N ASP A 126 -10.56 7.07 6.76
CA ASP A 126 -9.14 7.31 6.54
C ASP A 126 -8.40 5.96 6.45
N PHE A 127 -7.07 6.04 6.32
CA PHE A 127 -6.20 4.87 6.25
C PHE A 127 -6.20 4.06 7.56
N ASP A 128 -6.25 4.72 8.72
CA ASP A 128 -6.18 4.03 10.01
C ASP A 128 -7.47 3.24 10.26
N HIS A 129 -8.63 3.79 9.92
CA HIS A 129 -9.91 3.11 9.96
C HIS A 129 -9.95 1.90 9.02
N LEU A 130 -9.34 1.99 7.83
CA LEU A 130 -9.20 0.83 6.93
C LEU A 130 -8.35 -0.27 7.58
N VAL A 131 -7.23 0.10 8.19
CA VAL A 131 -6.34 -0.87 8.87
C VAL A 131 -7.06 -1.53 10.05
N GLU A 132 -7.83 -0.77 10.83
CA GLU A 132 -8.64 -1.30 11.92
C GLU A 132 -9.70 -2.27 11.43
N LEU A 133 -10.48 -1.88 10.41
CA LEU A 133 -11.53 -2.71 9.83
C LEU A 133 -11.00 -4.05 9.32
N LEU A 134 -9.80 -4.05 8.73
CA LEU A 134 -9.17 -5.27 8.22
C LEU A 134 -8.69 -6.23 9.31
N LYS A 135 -8.54 -5.80 10.58
CA LYS A 135 -8.11 -6.69 11.67
C LYS A 135 -9.13 -7.79 11.97
N ASP A 136 -10.41 -7.53 11.72
CA ASP A 136 -11.50 -8.45 12.01
C ASP A 136 -11.65 -9.56 10.95
N TYR A 137 -10.91 -9.47 9.84
CA TYR A 137 -10.96 -10.44 8.75
C TYR A 137 -9.83 -11.48 8.84
N ASP A 138 -10.18 -12.72 8.50
CA ASP A 138 -9.22 -13.81 8.39
C ASP A 138 -8.61 -13.92 6.99
N ILE A 139 -7.45 -14.59 6.92
CA ILE A 139 -6.73 -14.85 5.67
C ILE A 139 -7.57 -15.75 4.76
N GLY A 140 -7.65 -15.37 3.48
CA GLY A 140 -8.37 -16.10 2.44
C GLY A 140 -9.79 -15.60 2.18
N VAL A 141 -10.33 -14.74 3.06
CA VAL A 141 -11.65 -14.12 2.87
C VAL A 141 -11.62 -13.16 1.67
N VAL A 142 -12.70 -13.16 0.88
CA VAL A 142 -12.89 -12.21 -0.21
C VAL A 142 -13.81 -11.09 0.28
N VAL A 143 -13.36 -9.85 0.18
CA VAL A 143 -14.11 -8.65 0.56
C VAL A 143 -14.42 -7.79 -0.65
N LYS A 144 -15.56 -7.10 -0.62
CA LYS A 144 -15.95 -6.17 -1.69
C LYS A 144 -15.40 -4.79 -1.40
N MET A 145 -14.43 -4.33 -2.15
CA MET A 145 -13.89 -2.98 -2.00
C MET A 145 -14.50 -2.03 -3.00
N GLU A 146 -15.03 -0.92 -2.51
CA GLU A 146 -15.50 0.16 -3.36
C GLU A 146 -14.39 1.21 -3.51
N ILE A 147 -14.03 1.50 -4.75
CA ILE A 147 -12.98 2.43 -5.10
C ILE A 147 -13.50 3.51 -6.06
N LEU A 148 -12.88 4.68 -6.01
CA LEU A 148 -13.01 5.74 -7.00
C LEU A 148 -11.71 5.80 -7.79
N ARG A 149 -11.81 5.55 -9.09
CA ARG A 149 -10.67 5.64 -10.02
C ARG A 149 -10.88 6.80 -10.98
N GLU A 150 -9.97 7.77 -10.97
CA GLU A 150 -9.97 8.79 -12.02
C GLU A 150 -9.51 8.16 -13.33
N PRO A 151 -10.10 8.54 -14.48
CA PRO A 151 -9.62 8.07 -15.77
C PRO A 151 -8.17 8.51 -15.93
N ASP A 152 -7.30 7.51 -16.06
CA ASP A 152 -5.88 7.73 -16.25
C ASP A 152 -5.66 8.45 -17.60
N LEU A 153 -5.23 9.72 -17.54
CA LEU A 153 -4.77 10.45 -18.72
C LEU A 153 -3.31 10.11 -19.06
N SER A 154 -2.60 9.35 -18.22
CA SER A 154 -1.17 9.02 -18.41
C SER A 154 -0.94 7.88 -19.41
N GLY A 155 -1.93 7.02 -19.65
CA GLY A 155 -1.89 5.99 -20.70
C GLY A 155 -1.88 6.49 -22.16
N ARG A 156 -1.94 7.81 -22.42
CA ARG A 156 -1.79 8.36 -23.79
C ARG A 156 -0.34 8.54 -24.25
N PHE A 157 0.66 8.30 -23.39
CA PHE A 157 2.07 8.48 -23.73
C PHE A 157 2.87 7.19 -23.93
N ASP A 158 2.23 6.02 -23.98
CA ASP A 158 2.83 4.79 -24.54
C ASP A 158 2.81 4.81 -26.08
N ALA A 159 3.20 5.94 -26.68
CA ALA A 159 3.58 5.94 -28.08
C ALA A 159 4.85 5.08 -28.21
N PRO A 160 4.91 4.13 -29.14
CA PRO A 160 6.11 3.32 -29.34
C PRO A 160 7.30 4.26 -29.57
N ARG A 161 8.38 4.08 -28.78
CA ARG A 161 9.69 4.72 -29.01
C ARG A 161 10.28 4.20 -30.31
N GLY A 162 9.69 4.59 -31.44
CA GLY A 162 10.32 4.51 -32.76
C GLY A 162 11.39 5.58 -32.89
N PRO A 163 12.35 5.42 -33.80
CA PRO A 163 13.44 6.37 -33.95
C PRO A 163 12.90 7.75 -34.32
N LEU A 164 13.54 8.77 -33.72
CA LEU A 164 13.32 10.19 -33.93
C LEU A 164 13.19 10.50 -35.43
N PHE A 165 12.09 11.17 -35.78
CA PHE A 165 11.74 11.67 -37.11
C PHE A 165 12.95 12.13 -37.95
N PRO A 166 13.09 11.72 -39.22
CA PRO A 166 13.83 12.51 -40.20
C PRO A 166 12.94 13.66 -40.71
N GLU A 167 13.47 14.87 -40.58
CA GLU A 167 13.16 16.14 -41.24
C GLU A 167 11.69 16.55 -41.47
N PHE A 168 11.33 17.66 -40.82
CA PHE A 168 10.15 18.49 -41.06
C PHE A 168 10.01 18.87 -42.55
N ARG A 169 9.04 18.29 -43.24
CA ARG A 169 8.48 18.88 -44.45
C ARG A 169 7.22 19.64 -44.06
N GLN A 170 7.31 20.97 -44.17
CA GLN A 170 6.24 21.95 -43.92
C GLN A 170 4.90 21.49 -44.51
N LEU A 171 3.96 21.14 -43.63
CA LEU A 171 2.54 21.24 -43.93
C LEU A 171 2.05 22.46 -43.15
N GLN A 172 1.67 23.51 -43.88
CA GLN A 172 0.95 24.65 -43.32
C GLN A 172 -0.26 24.13 -42.53
N GLU A 173 -0.27 24.35 -41.22
CA GLU A 173 -1.49 24.17 -40.43
C GLU A 173 -2.54 25.15 -40.97
N PRO A 174 -3.74 24.68 -41.34
CA PRO A 174 -4.80 25.59 -41.77
C PRO A 174 -5.21 26.50 -40.61
N PRO A 175 -5.64 27.75 -40.87
CA PRO A 175 -5.99 28.69 -39.81
C PRO A 175 -7.16 28.16 -38.98
N LEU A 176 -7.00 28.17 -37.65
CA LEU A 176 -8.04 27.84 -36.68
C LEU A 176 -9.21 28.85 -36.81
N GLU A 177 -10.37 28.40 -37.30
CA GLU A 177 -11.62 29.13 -37.08
C GLU A 177 -12.01 28.99 -35.59
N PRO A 178 -12.45 30.08 -34.92
CA PRO A 178 -12.84 30.00 -33.52
C PRO A 178 -14.16 29.24 -33.39
N GLU A 179 -14.10 28.01 -32.88
CA GLU A 179 -15.31 27.31 -32.47
C GLU A 179 -16.04 28.11 -31.38
N LYS A 180 -17.34 28.32 -31.61
CA LYS A 180 -18.23 28.99 -30.65
C LYS A 180 -18.29 28.19 -29.35
N PRO A 181 -18.33 28.84 -28.17
CA PRO A 181 -18.54 28.11 -26.93
C PRO A 181 -19.97 27.54 -26.91
N ASP A 182 -20.07 26.21 -26.94
CA ASP A 182 -21.29 25.50 -26.60
C ASP A 182 -21.50 25.61 -25.08
N ASN A 183 -22.19 26.66 -24.67
CA ASN A 183 -22.68 26.82 -23.30
C ASN A 183 -23.87 25.88 -23.07
N SER A 184 -23.58 24.61 -22.76
CA SER A 184 -24.56 23.67 -22.22
C SER A 184 -24.03 22.77 -21.09
N ASP A 185 -22.87 23.10 -20.50
CA ASP A 185 -22.20 22.30 -19.46
C ASP A 185 -22.29 22.85 -18.02
N ASP A 186 -23.16 23.81 -17.73
CA ASP A 186 -23.22 24.47 -16.40
C ASP A 186 -24.17 23.84 -15.36
N ASP A 187 -24.82 22.70 -15.64
CA ASP A 187 -25.77 22.06 -14.71
C ASP A 187 -25.38 20.63 -14.25
N VAL A 188 -24.10 20.25 -14.33
CA VAL A 188 -23.64 19.00 -13.71
C VAL A 188 -23.17 19.26 -12.28
N LYS A 189 -24.04 18.95 -11.30
CA LYS A 189 -23.68 18.99 -9.86
C LYS A 189 -22.39 18.19 -9.63
N PRO A 190 -21.46 18.66 -8.75
CA PRO A 190 -20.19 17.97 -8.47
C PRO A 190 -20.35 16.48 -8.11
N ASP A 191 -21.46 16.14 -7.45
CA ASP A 191 -21.81 14.77 -7.03
C ASP A 191 -22.03 13.78 -8.19
N ASP A 192 -22.45 14.24 -9.37
CA ASP A 192 -22.74 13.33 -10.50
C ASP A 192 -21.46 12.93 -11.27
N ARG A 193 -20.39 13.72 -11.19
CA ARG A 193 -19.07 13.37 -11.76
C ARG A 193 -18.43 12.17 -11.06
N LEU A 194 -18.80 11.93 -9.79
CA LEU A 194 -18.30 10.83 -8.96
C LEU A 194 -19.01 9.50 -9.25
N ARG A 195 -20.29 9.52 -9.65
CA ARG A 195 -21.09 8.30 -9.87
C ARG A 195 -20.53 7.38 -10.95
N ASN A 196 -19.97 7.93 -12.03
CA ASN A 196 -19.42 7.14 -13.14
C ASN A 196 -17.98 6.64 -12.92
N ARG A 197 -17.36 6.95 -11.78
CA ARG A 197 -15.97 6.55 -11.46
C ARG A 197 -15.87 5.49 -10.36
N ARG A 198 -17.00 5.11 -9.76
CA ARG A 198 -17.05 4.12 -8.69
C ARG A 198 -16.98 2.71 -9.26
N ARG A 199 -16.01 1.93 -8.79
CA ARG A 199 -15.87 0.50 -9.12
C ARG A 199 -15.97 -0.31 -7.84
N THR A 200 -16.52 -1.50 -7.95
CA THR A 200 -16.49 -2.50 -6.88
C THR A 200 -15.55 -3.62 -7.32
N LEU A 201 -14.60 -3.97 -6.47
CA LEU A 201 -13.61 -5.01 -6.72
C LEU A 201 -13.76 -6.10 -5.66
N ASP A 202 -13.74 -7.36 -6.08
CA ASP A 202 -13.65 -8.50 -5.17
C ASP A 202 -12.17 -8.74 -4.85
N VAL A 203 -11.79 -8.48 -3.60
CA VAL A 203 -10.39 -8.53 -3.16
C VAL A 203 -10.21 -9.68 -2.19
N LYS A 204 -9.40 -10.68 -2.58
CA LYS A 204 -9.03 -11.78 -1.69
C LYS A 204 -7.94 -11.30 -0.71
N LEU A 205 -8.23 -11.35 0.57
CA LEU A 205 -7.31 -10.98 1.63
C LEU A 205 -6.26 -12.06 1.85
N LEU A 206 -5.00 -11.70 1.70
CA LEU A 206 -3.83 -12.54 1.92
C LEU A 206 -3.18 -12.20 3.25
N GLY A 207 -2.46 -13.18 3.83
CA GLY A 207 -1.62 -12.96 5.00
C GLY A 207 -0.38 -12.12 4.67
N TRP A 208 0.31 -11.69 5.72
CA TRP A 208 1.64 -11.09 5.59
C TRP A 208 2.61 -12.12 5.04
N ARG A 209 2.91 -12.07 3.74
CA ARG A 209 4.00 -12.87 3.21
C ARG A 209 5.31 -12.40 3.83
N SER A 210 6.02 -13.32 4.46
CA SER A 210 7.44 -13.13 4.73
C SER A 210 8.12 -12.86 3.38
N VAL A 211 8.98 -11.86 3.31
CA VAL A 211 9.85 -11.70 2.13
C VAL A 211 10.87 -12.84 2.23
N GLN A 212 10.48 -14.04 1.79
CA GLN A 212 11.44 -15.03 1.33
C GLN A 212 11.96 -14.50 -0.01
N SER A 213 12.99 -13.67 0.05
CA SER A 213 13.88 -13.41 -1.07
C SER A 213 15.20 -12.87 -0.53
N LEU A 214 15.90 -13.72 0.20
CA LEU A 214 17.35 -13.66 0.42
C LEU A 214 17.96 -15.08 0.41
N GLU A 215 17.23 -16.06 -0.15
CA GLU A 215 17.74 -17.43 -0.38
C GLU A 215 17.83 -17.76 -1.89
N ASP A 216 17.47 -16.82 -2.79
CA ASP A 216 17.54 -16.99 -4.25
C ASP A 216 18.67 -16.16 -4.92
N GLU A 217 19.67 -15.71 -4.16
CA GLU A 217 20.98 -15.29 -4.71
C GLU A 217 22.16 -15.81 -3.88
#